data_AF-A0A969C0P6-F1
#
_entry.id   AF-A0A969C0P6-F1
#
_cell.length_a   1.000
_cell.length_b   1.000
_cell.length_c   1.000
_cell.angle_alpha   90.00
_cell.angle_beta   90.00
_cell.angle_gamma   90.00
#
_symmetry.space_group_name_H-M   'P 1'
#
loop_
_entity.id
_entity.type
_entity.pdbx_description
1 polymer ?
#
loop_
_entity_poly.entity_id
_entity_poly.type
_entity_poly.pdbx_seq_one_letter_code
_entity_poly.pdbx_strand_id
1 'polypeptide(L)'
;MKSLIVVSLTAVISLYCNKAISQPIAASTEARSAVQTVESFDRSKPNAKPSTAGSRQDRSWEEQGKATTGETISLSLDSIQIAQRSLGVAKPPGYFFQYRIGPDMIYGMTLCNGEFSTSRTGDRYGQPITPKSEANQRMLDRVCNYRVTKAQAIASSPVQMGPEGKTICTIKSDRDITLYGQDGEWFYTDACRKIGMIHSSQIRM
;
A
#
# COMPACT_ATOMS: atom_id res chain seq x y z
N MET A 1 -78.81 15.31 17.75
CA MET A 1 -79.68 14.28 17.15
C MET A 1 -78.82 13.32 16.32
N LYS A 2 -79.14 12.01 16.37
CA LYS A 2 -78.63 10.91 15.52
C LYS A 2 -77.13 10.56 15.56
N SER A 3 -76.86 9.41 16.19
CA SER A 3 -75.67 8.57 16.01
C SER A 3 -75.87 7.57 14.85
N LEU A 4 -74.78 7.06 14.28
CA LEU A 4 -74.60 5.75 13.59
C LEU A 4 -73.09 5.64 13.28
N ILE A 5 -72.24 4.71 13.75
CA ILE A 5 -72.29 3.27 14.11
C ILE A 5 -72.08 2.32 12.90
N VAL A 6 -70.85 1.77 12.82
CA VAL A 6 -70.44 0.44 12.28
C VAL A 6 -70.52 0.30 10.74
N VAL A 7 -69.52 -0.23 10.03
CA VAL A 7 -69.18 -1.66 9.88
C VAL A 7 -67.67 -1.97 9.95
N SER A 8 -67.35 -3.08 10.63
CA SER A 8 -66.04 -3.74 10.68
C SER A 8 -65.88 -4.75 9.54
N LEU A 9 -64.66 -4.98 9.04
CA LEU A 9 -64.35 -6.17 8.26
C LEU A 9 -63.05 -6.84 8.74
N THR A 10 -63.20 -8.02 9.33
CA THR A 10 -62.12 -8.95 9.70
C THR A 10 -62.00 -10.09 8.67
N ALA A 11 -60.80 -10.34 8.16
CA ALA A 11 -60.35 -11.63 7.60
C ALA A 11 -58.80 -11.64 7.63
N VAL A 12 -58.08 -12.41 8.45
CA VAL A 12 -57.97 -13.87 8.64
C VAL A 12 -56.82 -14.51 7.81
N ILE A 13 -55.67 -14.65 8.49
CA ILE A 13 -54.77 -15.82 8.60
C ILE A 13 -54.36 -16.61 7.33
N SER A 14 -53.03 -16.67 7.10
CA SER A 14 -52.22 -17.86 6.70
C SER A 14 -50.74 -17.47 6.88
N LEU A 15 -49.91 -17.96 7.81
CA LEU A 15 -49.64 -19.29 8.37
C LEU A 15 -48.77 -20.22 7.47
N TYR A 16 -47.47 -19.95 7.44
CA TYR A 16 -46.32 -20.84 7.11
C TYR A 16 -45.10 -20.21 7.84
N CYS A 17 -44.36 -20.79 8.80
CA CYS A 17 -43.79 -22.15 8.96
C CYS A 17 -43.01 -22.58 7.70
N ASN A 18 -41.77 -23.05 7.71
CA ASN A 18 -40.80 -23.45 8.74
C ASN A 18 -39.37 -23.32 8.11
N LYS A 19 -38.21 -23.51 8.76
CA LYS A 19 -37.81 -24.09 10.05
C LYS A 19 -36.42 -23.52 10.45
N ALA A 20 -36.10 -23.42 11.75
CA ALA A 20 -34.70 -23.33 12.20
C ALA A 20 -34.21 -24.74 12.58
N ILE A 21 -33.06 -25.17 12.05
CA ILE A 21 -32.45 -26.48 12.39
C ILE A 21 -31.09 -26.21 13.02
N SER A 22 -31.06 -26.20 14.36
CA SER A 22 -29.85 -26.41 15.14
C SER A 22 -29.64 -27.91 15.31
N GLN A 23 -28.46 -28.45 14.95
CA GLN A 23 -28.02 -29.77 15.39
C GLN A 23 -26.52 -29.76 15.74
N PRO A 24 -26.07 -30.67 16.63
CA PRO A 24 -24.87 -30.45 17.44
C PRO A 24 -23.59 -31.02 16.83
N ILE A 25 -22.45 -30.48 17.27
CA ILE A 25 -21.13 -31.06 17.03
C ILE A 25 -20.98 -32.28 17.95
N ALA A 26 -21.08 -33.48 17.39
CA ALA A 26 -20.72 -34.72 18.07
C ALA A 26 -19.21 -34.96 17.94
N ALA A 27 -18.57 -35.34 19.05
CA ALA A 27 -17.21 -35.86 19.02
C ALA A 27 -17.19 -37.29 18.47
N SER A 28 -16.18 -37.63 17.68
CA SER A 28 -15.79 -39.02 17.43
C SER A 28 -14.27 -39.17 17.53
N THR A 29 -13.86 -39.95 18.52
CA THR A 29 -12.50 -40.46 18.67
C THR A 29 -12.35 -41.65 17.74
N GLU A 30 -11.30 -41.70 16.92
CA GLU A 30 -10.78 -42.99 16.45
C GLU A 30 -9.27 -42.93 16.19
N ALA A 31 -8.57 -43.95 16.67
CA ALA A 31 -7.11 -44.05 16.60
C ALA A 31 -6.70 -45.23 15.71
N ARG A 32 -5.70 -45.00 14.85
CA ARG A 32 -4.84 -46.01 14.19
C ARG A 32 -3.55 -45.26 13.82
N SER A 33 -2.47 -45.40 14.58
CA SER A 33 -1.58 -46.56 14.67
C SER A 33 -0.79 -46.80 13.37
N ALA A 34 0.45 -46.29 13.35
CA ALA A 34 1.53 -46.77 12.52
C ALA A 34 2.86 -46.50 13.26
N VAL A 35 3.53 -47.56 13.69
CA VAL A 35 4.87 -47.53 14.27
C VAL A 35 5.90 -47.57 13.13
N GLN A 36 6.90 -46.68 13.16
CA GLN A 36 8.24 -46.92 12.58
C GLN A 36 9.20 -45.88 13.17
N THR A 37 10.02 -46.28 14.15
CA THR A 37 11.38 -46.83 14.00
C THR A 37 12.43 -45.73 14.14
N VAL A 38 13.16 -45.78 15.25
CA VAL A 38 14.36 -45.00 15.50
C VAL A 38 15.54 -45.63 14.76
N GLU A 39 16.21 -44.86 13.90
CA GLU A 39 17.62 -45.07 13.57
C GLU A 39 18.35 -43.73 13.55
N SER A 40 19.30 -43.58 14.45
CA SER A 40 20.31 -42.51 14.40
C SER A 40 21.54 -43.06 13.71
N PHE A 41 21.99 -42.48 12.60
CA PHE A 41 23.41 -42.57 12.23
C PHE A 41 23.93 -41.33 11.48
N ASP A 42 25.19 -41.07 11.83
CA ASP A 42 26.07 -39.93 11.62
C ASP A 42 26.33 -39.44 10.16
N ARG A 43 26.98 -38.27 10.10
CA ARG A 43 27.86 -37.74 9.03
C ARG A 43 27.33 -37.03 7.76
N SER A 44 27.99 -35.88 7.55
CA SER A 44 28.46 -35.34 6.25
C SER A 44 27.51 -34.51 5.37
N LYS A 45 27.51 -33.20 5.67
CA LYS A 45 27.60 -32.05 4.73
C LYS A 45 27.58 -32.38 3.21
N PRO A 46 26.53 -31.97 2.48
CA PRO A 46 26.58 -31.82 1.02
C PRO A 46 26.84 -30.36 0.60
N ASN A 47 27.72 -30.16 -0.38
CA ASN A 47 27.80 -28.93 -1.18
C ASN A 47 26.70 -28.94 -2.25
N ALA A 48 25.88 -27.89 -2.34
CA ALA A 48 25.24 -27.47 -3.59
C ALA A 48 24.60 -26.05 -3.50
N LYS A 49 25.22 -25.07 -4.15
CA LYS A 49 24.53 -23.95 -4.82
C LYS A 49 24.31 -24.45 -6.27
N PRO A 50 23.17 -24.23 -6.97
CA PRO A 50 22.43 -22.95 -7.01
C PRO A 50 20.89 -23.02 -7.02
N SER A 51 20.25 -21.91 -6.64
CA SER A 51 18.93 -21.55 -7.18
C SER A 51 18.71 -20.04 -7.11
N THR A 52 18.71 -19.39 -8.27
CA THR A 52 18.31 -18.00 -8.44
C THR A 52 16.79 -17.96 -8.59
N ALA A 53 16.06 -17.70 -7.50
CA ALA A 53 14.60 -17.63 -7.51
C ALA A 53 14.11 -16.20 -7.24
N GLY A 54 13.53 -15.57 -8.26
CA GLY A 54 12.77 -14.33 -8.13
C GLY A 54 13.60 -13.06 -8.00
N SER A 55 13.97 -12.49 -9.15
CA SER A 55 14.23 -11.05 -9.25
C SER A 55 12.93 -10.27 -9.04
N ARG A 56 12.48 -10.16 -7.79
CA ARG A 56 11.49 -9.13 -7.43
C ARG A 56 12.15 -7.80 -7.76
N GLN A 57 11.51 -7.04 -8.64
CA GLN A 57 11.88 -5.66 -8.90
C GLN A 57 12.06 -4.96 -7.56
N ASP A 58 13.20 -4.29 -7.40
CA ASP A 58 13.58 -3.54 -6.22
C ASP A 58 12.68 -2.31 -6.16
N ARG A 59 11.43 -2.52 -5.72
CA ARG A 59 10.39 -1.49 -5.62
C ARG A 59 10.98 -0.35 -4.83
N SER A 60 10.75 0.86 -5.29
CA SER A 60 11.31 2.02 -4.66
C SER A 60 10.62 2.33 -3.33
N TRP A 61 11.09 1.70 -2.27
CA TRP A 61 10.71 2.02 -0.90
C TRP A 61 11.54 3.22 -0.42
N GLU A 62 10.88 4.35 -0.20
CA GLU A 62 11.44 5.56 0.39
C GLU A 62 11.09 5.59 1.89
N GLU A 63 12.08 5.60 2.78
CA GLU A 63 11.84 5.68 4.23
C GLU A 63 11.31 7.07 4.62
N GLN A 64 10.20 7.09 5.35
CA GLN A 64 9.49 8.31 5.76
C GLN A 64 9.80 8.70 7.22
N GLY A 65 10.51 7.84 7.95
CA GLY A 65 10.82 8.00 9.38
C GLY A 65 10.15 6.92 10.25
N LYS A 66 9.92 7.24 11.52
CA LYS A 66 9.32 6.31 12.51
C LYS A 66 7.86 6.62 12.79
N ALA A 67 7.04 5.57 12.85
CA ALA A 67 5.68 5.60 13.37
C ALA A 67 5.68 5.85 14.89
N THR A 68 4.51 6.13 15.47
CA THR A 68 4.32 6.21 16.93
C THR A 68 4.64 4.90 17.66
N THR A 69 4.64 3.76 16.95
CA THR A 69 5.06 2.44 17.47
C THR A 69 6.59 2.25 17.50
N GLY A 70 7.37 3.18 16.93
CA GLY A 70 8.82 3.06 16.73
C GLY A 70 9.24 2.27 15.47
N GLU A 71 8.29 1.70 14.75
CA GLU A 71 8.52 1.00 13.48
C GLU A 71 8.82 1.97 12.34
N THR A 72 9.62 1.54 11.36
CA THR A 72 9.89 2.37 10.16
C THR A 72 8.66 2.42 9.27
N ILE A 73 8.30 3.62 8.81
CA ILE A 73 7.35 3.82 7.71
C ILE A 73 8.13 3.90 6.40
N SER A 74 7.71 3.16 5.37
CA SER A 74 8.31 3.22 4.03
C SER A 74 7.24 3.32 2.95
N LEU A 75 7.39 4.25 2.01
CA LEU A 75 6.44 4.49 0.91
C LEU A 75 6.94 3.86 -0.39
N SER A 76 6.09 3.10 -1.10
CA SER A 76 6.42 2.52 -2.42
C SER A 76 6.13 3.56 -3.50
N LEU A 77 7.13 4.31 -3.97
CA LEU A 77 6.93 5.44 -4.89
C LEU A 77 6.34 5.03 -6.25
N ASP A 78 6.68 3.82 -6.70
CA ASP A 78 6.14 3.16 -7.89
C ASP A 78 4.65 2.79 -7.78
N SER A 79 4.09 2.78 -6.58
CA SER A 79 2.69 2.46 -6.32
C SER A 79 1.76 3.68 -6.36
N ILE A 80 2.30 4.89 -6.41
CA ILE A 80 1.51 6.12 -6.32
C ILE A 80 0.77 6.35 -7.65
N GLN A 81 -0.56 6.26 -7.60
CA GLN A 81 -1.45 6.33 -8.75
C GLN A 81 -2.56 7.35 -8.49
N ILE A 82 -2.96 8.08 -9.53
CA ILE A 82 -4.05 9.06 -9.44
C ILE A 82 -5.40 8.34 -9.28
N ALA A 83 -6.13 8.66 -8.21
CA ALA A 83 -7.55 8.34 -8.10
C ALA A 83 -8.33 9.20 -9.11
N GLN A 84 -9.04 8.55 -10.03
CA GLN A 84 -9.63 9.23 -11.19
C GLN A 84 -10.69 10.29 -10.81
N ARG A 85 -10.83 11.29 -11.70
CA ARG A 85 -11.78 12.41 -11.57
C ARG A 85 -13.26 12.02 -11.53
N SER A 86 -13.60 10.76 -11.75
CA SER A 86 -14.96 10.21 -11.69
C SER A 86 -15.64 10.36 -10.33
N LEU A 87 -14.89 10.72 -9.27
CA LEU A 87 -15.41 11.12 -7.96
C LEU A 87 -15.85 12.60 -7.87
N GLY A 88 -15.80 13.37 -8.97
CA GLY A 88 -16.28 14.76 -9.01
C GLY A 88 -15.39 15.79 -8.28
N VAL A 89 -14.21 15.41 -7.81
CA VAL A 89 -13.33 16.25 -6.98
C VAL A 89 -12.63 17.34 -7.81
N ALA A 90 -12.89 18.60 -7.49
CA ALA A 90 -12.43 19.78 -8.22
C ALA A 90 -10.98 20.21 -7.87
N LYS A 91 -10.02 19.28 -7.97
CA LYS A 91 -8.59 19.41 -7.57
C LYS A 91 -8.35 19.55 -6.04
N PRO A 92 -7.20 19.08 -5.52
CA PRO A 92 -6.23 18.20 -6.18
C PRO A 92 -6.85 16.84 -6.56
N PRO A 93 -6.25 16.08 -7.49
CA PRO A 93 -6.63 14.68 -7.66
C PRO A 93 -6.34 13.92 -6.35
N GLY A 94 -7.18 12.93 -6.03
CA GLY A 94 -6.81 11.96 -5.00
C GLY A 94 -5.72 11.01 -5.49
N TYR A 95 -5.13 10.26 -4.58
CA TYR A 95 -4.08 9.29 -4.88
C TYR A 95 -4.31 7.97 -4.14
N PHE A 96 -4.03 6.86 -4.81
CA PHE A 96 -3.80 5.54 -4.22
C PHE A 96 -2.29 5.31 -4.09
N PHE A 97 -1.87 4.60 -3.05
CA PHE A 97 -0.47 4.27 -2.79
C PHE A 97 -0.35 2.99 -1.93
N GLN A 98 0.86 2.44 -1.84
CA GLN A 98 1.25 1.36 -0.92
C GLN A 98 2.36 1.88 -0.02
N TYR A 99 2.23 1.63 1.28
CA TYR A 99 3.27 1.91 2.25
C TYR A 99 3.46 0.70 3.17
N ARG A 100 4.47 0.75 4.03
CA ARG A 100 4.74 -0.24 5.07
C ARG A 100 4.85 0.43 6.43
N ILE A 101 4.49 -0.33 7.46
CA ILE A 101 4.91 -0.09 8.84
C ILE A 101 5.62 -1.37 9.29
N GLY A 102 6.94 -1.29 9.50
CA GLY A 102 7.74 -2.48 9.78
C GLY A 102 7.60 -3.53 8.66
N PRO A 103 7.17 -4.78 8.96
CA PRO A 103 6.93 -5.81 7.95
C PRO A 103 5.58 -5.67 7.22
N ASP A 104 4.60 -4.99 7.82
CA ASP A 104 3.21 -4.96 7.35
C ASP A 104 3.07 -4.01 6.14
N MET A 105 2.51 -4.51 5.03
CA MET A 105 2.19 -3.71 3.85
C MET A 105 0.72 -3.26 3.87
N ILE A 106 0.49 -1.98 3.62
CA ILE A 106 -0.79 -1.31 3.75
C ILE A 106 -1.05 -0.48 2.48
N TYR A 107 -2.27 -0.56 1.97
CA TYR A 107 -2.75 0.29 0.88
C TYR A 107 -3.31 1.57 1.47
N GLY A 108 -2.92 2.72 0.92
CA GLY A 108 -3.39 4.04 1.29
C GLY A 108 -4.19 4.70 0.16
N MET A 109 -5.16 5.52 0.54
CA MET A 109 -5.90 6.41 -0.36
C MET A 109 -6.02 7.78 0.30
N THR A 110 -5.79 8.87 -0.44
CA THR A 110 -5.93 10.24 0.07
C THR A 110 -6.60 11.14 -0.96
N LEU A 111 -7.31 12.16 -0.48
CA LEU A 111 -7.80 13.29 -1.29
C LEU A 111 -6.92 14.54 -1.16
N CYS A 112 -5.78 14.42 -0.47
CA CYS A 112 -4.84 15.51 -0.19
C CYS A 112 -5.47 16.71 0.55
N ASN A 113 -6.38 16.38 1.45
CA ASN A 113 -7.05 17.25 2.42
C ASN A 113 -6.41 17.18 3.83
N GLY A 114 -5.22 16.59 3.97
CA GLY A 114 -4.58 16.32 5.28
C GLY A 114 -4.98 14.97 5.91
N GLU A 115 -5.82 14.18 5.25
CA GLU A 115 -6.26 12.86 5.72
C GLU A 115 -5.96 11.76 4.70
N PHE A 116 -5.94 10.51 5.17
CA PHE A 116 -5.84 9.32 4.32
C PHE A 116 -6.64 8.16 4.92
N SER A 117 -7.18 7.31 4.06
CA SER A 117 -7.79 6.03 4.43
C SER A 117 -6.82 4.88 4.19
N THR A 118 -6.93 3.81 4.97
CA THR A 118 -6.10 2.61 4.85
C THR A 118 -6.90 1.36 4.49
N SER A 119 -6.26 0.40 3.82
CA SER A 119 -6.78 -0.95 3.55
C SER A 119 -5.65 -1.99 3.67
N ARG A 120 -5.96 -3.20 4.15
CA ARG A 120 -5.02 -4.35 4.11
C ARG A 120 -5.04 -5.11 2.79
N THR A 121 -6.10 -4.94 2.00
CA THR A 121 -6.39 -5.72 0.78
C THR A 121 -6.48 -4.87 -0.48
N GLY A 122 -6.69 -3.56 -0.34
CA GLY A 122 -6.73 -2.58 -1.44
C GLY A 122 -8.10 -2.42 -2.13
N ASP A 123 -9.08 -3.28 -1.79
CA ASP A 123 -10.45 -3.27 -2.32
C ASP A 123 -11.42 -2.42 -1.47
N ARG A 124 -11.21 -2.36 -0.16
CA ARG A 124 -12.06 -1.62 0.80
C ARG A 124 -11.21 -0.75 1.71
N TYR A 125 -11.39 0.57 1.61
CA TYR A 125 -10.70 1.56 2.43
C TYR A 125 -11.55 1.90 3.67
N GLY A 126 -10.88 2.06 4.81
CA GLY A 126 -11.52 2.52 6.05
C GLY A 126 -11.91 3.99 6.03
N GLN A 127 -12.46 4.48 7.14
CA GLN A 127 -12.69 5.91 7.34
C GLN A 127 -11.37 6.70 7.25
N PRO A 128 -11.39 7.96 6.75
CA PRO A 128 -10.21 8.81 6.75
C PRO A 128 -9.64 9.00 8.15
N ILE A 129 -8.31 9.04 8.25
CA ILE A 129 -7.58 9.34 9.47
C ILE A 129 -6.55 10.44 9.22
N THR A 130 -6.35 11.28 10.24
CA THR A 130 -5.23 12.23 10.28
C THR A 130 -3.91 11.53 10.63
N PRO A 131 -2.76 11.95 10.06
CA PRO A 131 -1.43 11.51 10.45
C PRO A 131 -1.22 11.50 11.97
N LYS A 132 -0.65 10.40 12.50
CA LYS A 132 -0.38 10.23 13.95
C LYS A 132 1.09 10.38 14.31
N SER A 133 1.97 10.42 13.32
CA SER A 133 3.41 10.65 13.47
C SER A 133 3.90 11.61 12.40
N GLU A 134 5.05 12.23 12.62
CA GLU A 134 5.74 13.03 11.61
C GLU A 134 6.03 12.20 10.34
N ALA A 135 6.31 10.89 10.49
CA ALA A 135 6.52 10.00 9.36
C ALA A 135 5.25 9.75 8.54
N ASN A 136 4.06 9.71 9.17
CA ASN A 136 2.80 9.68 8.43
C ASN A 136 2.53 11.01 7.71
N GLN A 137 2.94 12.14 8.28
CA GLN A 137 2.78 13.45 7.67
C GLN A 137 3.69 13.57 6.43
N ARG A 138 4.99 13.30 6.58
CA ARG A 138 5.97 13.25 5.48
C ARG A 138 5.50 12.33 4.34
N MET A 139 5.03 11.12 4.68
CA MET A 139 4.44 10.18 3.71
C MET A 139 3.27 10.78 2.94
N LEU A 140 2.35 11.47 3.63
CA LEU A 140 1.17 12.06 3.02
C LEU A 140 1.54 13.24 2.12
N ASP A 141 2.43 14.11 2.58
CA ASP A 141 2.98 15.24 1.81
C ASP A 141 3.72 14.75 0.56
N ARG A 142 4.46 13.64 0.67
CA ARG A 142 5.19 13.00 -0.42
C ARG A 142 4.25 12.43 -1.49
N VAL A 143 3.14 11.81 -1.09
CA VAL A 143 2.06 11.33 -1.99
C VAL A 143 1.33 12.51 -2.64
N CYS A 144 0.98 13.54 -1.87
CA CYS A 144 0.16 14.65 -2.36
C CYS A 144 0.91 15.63 -3.25
N ASN A 145 2.23 15.70 -3.13
CA ASN A 145 3.10 16.41 -4.06
C ASN A 145 3.65 15.50 -5.18
N TYR A 146 3.11 14.27 -5.33
CA TYR A 146 3.47 13.36 -6.42
C TYR A 146 2.96 13.91 -7.76
N ARG A 147 3.86 14.59 -8.46
CA ARG A 147 3.69 15.06 -9.84
C ARG A 147 4.62 14.27 -10.73
N VAL A 148 4.06 13.56 -11.69
CA VAL A 148 4.84 12.89 -12.74
C VAL A 148 5.16 13.93 -13.81
N THR A 149 6.37 14.47 -13.76
CA THR A 149 6.88 15.44 -14.74
C THR A 149 7.92 14.77 -15.62
N LYS A 150 7.96 15.09 -16.92
CA LYS A 150 9.05 14.70 -17.81
C LYS A 150 10.07 15.83 -17.85
N ALA A 151 11.34 15.48 -17.80
CA ALA A 151 12.46 16.41 -17.88
C ALA A 151 13.62 15.73 -18.60
N GLN A 152 14.50 16.52 -19.23
CA GLN A 152 15.75 16.03 -19.78
C GLN A 152 16.85 16.18 -18.73
N ALA A 153 17.45 15.07 -18.28
CA ALA A 153 18.65 15.12 -17.46
C ALA A 153 19.86 15.49 -18.34
N ILE A 154 20.78 16.27 -17.77
CA ILE A 154 22.05 16.63 -18.40
C ILE A 154 23.08 15.51 -18.20
N ALA A 155 23.97 15.29 -19.16
CA ALA A 155 25.10 14.38 -19.04
C ALA A 155 25.96 14.66 -17.79
N SER A 156 26.49 13.60 -17.20
CA SER A 156 27.25 13.60 -15.94
C SER A 156 26.47 14.03 -14.67
N SER A 157 25.15 14.14 -14.73
CA SER A 157 24.33 14.46 -13.56
C SER A 157 24.29 13.30 -12.55
N PRO A 158 24.71 13.50 -11.29
CA PRO A 158 24.59 12.51 -10.23
C PRO A 158 23.15 12.41 -9.72
N VAL A 159 22.71 11.19 -9.42
CA VAL A 159 21.46 10.92 -8.68
C VAL A 159 21.84 10.39 -7.31
N GLN A 160 21.30 10.95 -6.24
CA GLN A 160 21.69 10.70 -4.85
C GLN A 160 20.57 10.06 -4.04
N MET A 161 20.87 9.49 -2.86
CA MET A 161 19.82 8.95 -1.96
C MET A 161 19.02 10.05 -1.22
N GLY A 162 19.50 11.30 -1.26
CA GLY A 162 18.93 12.47 -0.59
C GLY A 162 19.77 13.72 -0.93
N PRO A 163 19.39 14.93 -0.50
CA PRO A 163 20.11 16.18 -0.81
C PRO A 163 21.59 16.20 -0.39
N GLU A 164 21.92 15.52 0.70
CA GLU A 164 23.30 15.30 1.20
C GLU A 164 23.69 13.82 1.10
N GLY A 165 22.94 13.04 0.31
CA GLY A 165 23.03 11.59 0.24
C GLY A 165 24.15 11.09 -0.67
N LYS A 166 24.59 9.86 -0.44
CA LYS A 166 25.52 9.16 -1.34
C LYS A 166 24.92 9.07 -2.76
N THR A 167 25.75 9.28 -3.78
CA THR A 167 25.40 9.04 -5.19
C THR A 167 25.08 7.56 -5.44
N ILE A 168 23.90 7.32 -6.03
CA ILE A 168 23.40 6.01 -6.47
C ILE A 168 24.00 5.66 -7.84
N CYS A 169 23.89 6.59 -8.80
CA CYS A 169 24.55 6.51 -10.10
C CYS A 169 24.72 7.89 -10.74
N THR A 170 25.47 7.94 -11.83
CA THR A 170 25.63 9.14 -12.67
C THR A 170 25.01 8.90 -14.04
N ILE A 171 24.20 9.83 -14.52
CA ILE A 171 23.58 9.81 -15.83
C ILE A 171 24.66 10.09 -16.89
N LYS A 172 24.91 9.15 -17.81
CA LYS A 172 26.08 9.21 -18.71
C LYS A 172 25.93 10.13 -19.92
N SER A 173 24.71 10.48 -20.30
CA SER A 173 24.39 11.29 -21.49
C SER A 173 23.07 12.03 -21.28
N ASP A 174 22.87 13.12 -22.00
CA ASP A 174 21.56 13.80 -22.05
C ASP A 174 20.47 12.80 -22.43
N ARG A 175 19.38 12.76 -21.65
CA ARG A 175 18.22 11.88 -21.91
C ARG A 175 16.98 12.30 -21.11
N ASP A 176 15.82 11.88 -21.60
CA ASP A 176 14.57 12.04 -20.87
C ASP A 176 14.54 11.14 -19.63
N ILE A 177 14.06 11.72 -18.53
CA ILE A 177 13.84 11.06 -17.25
C ILE A 177 12.42 11.35 -16.75
N THR A 178 11.94 10.53 -15.82
CA THR A 178 10.71 10.78 -15.09
C THR A 178 11.06 11.41 -13.75
N LEU A 179 10.35 12.48 -13.38
CA LEU A 179 10.38 13.10 -12.07
C LEU A 179 9.08 12.76 -11.32
N TYR A 180 9.16 12.56 -10.01
CA TYR A 180 8.09 12.00 -9.17
C TYR A 180 7.67 12.92 -8.02
N GLY A 181 7.77 14.24 -8.23
CA GLY A 181 7.66 15.28 -7.20
C GLY A 181 9.02 15.88 -6.82
N GLN A 182 9.00 16.88 -5.94
CA GLN A 182 10.15 17.68 -5.53
C GLN A 182 10.17 17.90 -4.01
N ASP A 183 11.36 18.11 -3.46
CA ASP A 183 11.62 18.61 -2.11
C ASP A 183 12.69 19.72 -2.21
N GLY A 184 12.32 20.96 -1.89
CA GLY A 184 13.13 22.14 -2.19
C GLY A 184 13.52 22.21 -3.68
N GLU A 185 14.83 22.24 -3.95
CA GLU A 185 15.42 22.23 -5.30
C GLU A 185 15.69 20.82 -5.85
N TRP A 186 15.31 19.76 -5.14
CA TRP A 186 15.61 18.38 -5.51
C TRP A 186 14.39 17.65 -6.04
N PHE A 187 14.55 16.89 -7.12
CA PHE A 187 13.49 16.11 -7.75
C PHE A 187 13.75 14.61 -7.62
N TYR A 188 12.73 13.84 -7.27
CA TYR A 188 12.84 12.38 -7.22
C TYR A 188 12.80 11.79 -8.64
N THR A 189 13.71 10.88 -8.98
CA THR A 189 13.80 10.27 -10.32
C THR A 189 14.23 8.80 -10.28
N ASP A 190 13.73 8.00 -11.23
CA ASP A 190 14.03 6.57 -11.43
C ASP A 190 15.20 6.33 -12.38
N ALA A 191 15.88 7.40 -12.81
CA ALA A 191 16.93 7.40 -13.81
C ALA A 191 17.99 6.29 -13.61
N CYS A 192 18.31 5.93 -12.37
CA CYS A 192 19.27 4.87 -12.02
C CYS A 192 18.69 3.44 -11.97
N ARG A 193 17.46 3.22 -12.45
CA ARG A 193 16.64 2.00 -12.22
C ARG A 193 16.33 1.72 -10.75
N LYS A 194 16.52 2.74 -9.91
CA LYS A 194 16.16 2.87 -8.50
C LYS A 194 15.82 4.35 -8.31
N ILE A 195 14.92 4.69 -7.39
CA ILE A 195 14.72 6.11 -7.11
C ILE A 195 15.92 6.67 -6.35
N GLY A 196 16.31 7.86 -6.76
CA GLY A 196 17.03 8.81 -5.92
C GLY A 196 16.54 10.21 -6.23
N MET A 197 17.34 11.20 -5.87
CA MET A 197 17.09 12.61 -6.09
C MET A 197 18.12 13.21 -7.04
N ILE A 198 17.67 14.09 -7.93
CA ILE A 198 18.49 14.86 -8.89
C ILE A 198 18.22 16.35 -8.66
N HIS A 199 19.26 17.18 -8.74
CA HIS A 199 19.11 18.61 -8.44
C HIS A 199 18.44 19.37 -9.60
N SER A 200 17.75 20.48 -9.30
CA SER A 200 17.14 21.37 -10.29
C SER A 200 18.11 21.81 -11.39
N SER A 201 19.37 22.09 -11.01
CA SER A 201 20.43 22.53 -11.92
C SER A 201 20.98 21.44 -12.85
N GLN A 202 20.53 20.19 -12.70
CA GLN A 202 20.99 19.00 -13.44
C GLN A 202 19.98 18.54 -14.50
N ILE A 203 18.86 19.27 -14.63
CA ILE A 203 17.74 18.93 -15.51
C ILE A 203 17.29 20.15 -16.32
N ARG A 204 16.64 19.89 -17.46
CA ARG A 204 15.91 20.87 -18.28
C ARG A 204 14.44 20.43 -18.35
N MET A 205 13.52 21.37 -18.20
CA MET A 205 12.06 21.16 -18.30
C MET A 205 11.48 21.93 -19.48
#